data_AF-A0A5E5QK23-F1
#
_entry.id   AF-A0A5E5QK23-F1
#
_cell.length_a   1.000
_cell.length_b   1.000
_cell.length_c   1.000
_cell.angle_alpha   90.00
_cell.angle_beta   90.00
_cell.angle_gamma   90.00
#
_symmetry.space_group_name_H-M   'P 1'
#
loop_
_entity.id
_entity.type
_entity.pdbx_description
1 polymer ?
#
loop_
_entity_poly.entity_id
_entity_poly.type
_entity_poly.pdbx_seq_one_letter_code
_entity_poly.pdbx_strand_id
1 'polypeptide(L)'
;CTSSTDEACYGDLYQWGRAKDGHESRTSGTTTTRASSITTPAPNKFILNGSNPSSGVRDWINNDSNGALRIAAWKDGGVNDICPAGFSVPNKGELEAETLTNTATAFSSFLKLPAAGSRNQSNGNLNDRSVAFLWARAGADNKSADSDYLRIDGNSSRIENIVRTRGGSIRCIEDL
;
A
#
# COMPACT_ATOMS: atom_id res chain seq x y z
N CYS A 1 -5.87 -16.26 11.32
CA CYS A 1 -6.68 -15.09 11.67
C CYS A 1 -7.98 -15.57 12.26
N THR A 2 -8.31 -15.13 13.47
CA THR A 2 -9.54 -15.54 14.18
C THR A 2 -10.67 -14.53 14.02
N SER A 3 -10.35 -13.26 13.78
CA SER A 3 -11.31 -12.18 13.43
C SER A 3 -10.69 -11.19 12.44
N SER A 4 -11.50 -10.30 11.88
CA SER A 4 -11.03 -9.18 11.05
C SER A 4 -10.10 -8.23 11.80
N THR A 5 -10.12 -8.25 13.13
CA THR A 5 -9.32 -7.40 14.02
C THR A 5 -8.15 -8.13 14.68
N ASP A 6 -7.82 -9.33 14.22
CA ASP A 6 -6.70 -10.13 14.71
C ASP A 6 -5.36 -9.50 14.30
N GLU A 7 -4.69 -8.85 15.26
CA GLU A 7 -3.47 -8.08 15.02
C GLU A 7 -2.32 -8.93 14.46
N ALA A 8 -2.28 -10.21 14.81
CA ALA A 8 -1.26 -11.14 14.31
C ALA A 8 -1.39 -11.38 12.79
N CYS A 9 -2.53 -11.04 12.21
CA CYS A 9 -2.83 -11.22 10.79
C CYS A 9 -2.71 -9.96 9.94
N TYR A 10 -2.43 -8.82 10.54
CA TYR A 10 -2.47 -7.55 9.81
C TYR A 10 -1.33 -7.38 8.79
N GLY A 11 -0.29 -8.20 8.86
CA GLY A 11 0.85 -8.11 7.95
C GLY A 11 1.55 -6.74 7.97
N ASP A 12 2.27 -6.45 6.90
CA ASP A 12 3.09 -5.25 6.74
C ASP A 12 2.35 -4.12 6.00
N LEU A 13 2.88 -2.90 6.08
CA LEU A 13 2.30 -1.67 5.51
C LEU A 13 3.30 -0.94 4.60
N TYR A 14 3.23 -1.20 3.31
CA TYR A 14 4.16 -0.72 2.29
C TYR A 14 3.81 0.69 1.81
N GLN A 15 4.82 1.47 1.43
CA GLN A 15 4.65 2.66 0.62
C GLN A 15 4.60 2.28 -0.87
N TRP A 16 3.77 2.98 -1.65
CA TRP A 16 3.39 2.50 -2.98
C TRP A 16 4.58 2.39 -3.94
N GLY A 17 4.80 1.21 -4.53
CA GLY A 17 5.93 0.89 -5.41
C GLY A 17 7.27 0.60 -4.72
N ARG A 18 7.33 0.56 -3.38
CA ARG A 18 8.57 0.36 -2.62
C ARG A 18 8.82 -1.13 -2.35
N ALA A 19 10.08 -1.56 -2.44
CA ALA A 19 10.50 -2.91 -2.04
C ALA A 19 10.33 -3.14 -0.54
N LYS A 20 10.34 -4.41 -0.14
CA LYS A 20 10.50 -4.81 1.25
C LYS A 20 11.92 -4.50 1.72
N ASP A 21 12.08 -3.40 2.44
CA ASP A 21 13.39 -2.89 2.89
C ASP A 21 13.41 -2.51 4.38
N GLY A 22 12.42 -3.01 5.12
CA GLY A 22 12.23 -2.79 6.55
C GLY A 22 11.28 -1.62 6.87
N HIS A 23 10.97 -0.73 5.92
CA HIS A 23 10.03 0.38 6.17
C HIS A 23 8.61 -0.10 6.45
N GLU A 24 8.21 -1.22 5.84
CA GLU A 24 6.87 -1.77 5.84
C GLU A 24 6.46 -2.31 7.21
N SER A 25 7.44 -2.62 8.05
CA SER A 25 7.21 -3.04 9.42
C SER A 25 6.43 -1.95 10.17
N ARG A 26 5.39 -2.41 10.88
CA ARG A 26 4.54 -1.55 11.73
C ARG A 26 5.31 -0.85 12.84
N THR A 27 6.52 -1.33 13.17
CA THR A 27 7.40 -0.80 14.22
C THR A 27 8.63 -0.08 13.66
N SER A 28 8.77 0.03 12.34
CA SER A 28 9.94 0.68 11.74
C SER A 28 10.03 2.16 12.15
N GLY A 29 11.25 2.69 12.20
CA GLY A 29 11.46 4.11 12.44
C GLY A 29 10.91 4.98 11.31
N THR A 30 10.78 6.28 11.55
CA THR A 30 10.34 7.24 10.54
C THR A 30 11.49 8.14 10.09
N THR A 31 11.37 8.73 8.91
CA THR A 31 12.27 9.76 8.39
C THR A 31 11.49 10.76 7.53
N THR A 32 11.96 11.99 7.44
CA THR A 32 11.46 12.98 6.47
C THR A 32 12.35 13.07 5.23
N THR A 33 13.48 12.35 5.22
CA THR A 33 14.38 12.26 4.07
C THR A 33 13.77 11.35 3.01
N ARG A 34 13.37 11.93 1.87
CA ARG A 34 12.91 11.18 0.69
C ARG A 34 14.05 10.36 0.10
N ALA A 35 13.68 9.25 -0.55
CA ALA A 35 14.62 8.48 -1.33
C ALA A 35 14.91 9.14 -2.68
N SER A 36 16.09 8.88 -3.23
CA SER A 36 16.55 9.45 -4.50
C SER A 36 16.05 8.68 -5.71
N SER A 37 15.70 7.41 -5.55
CA SER A 37 15.17 6.55 -6.60
C SER A 37 14.33 5.42 -6.02
N ILE A 38 13.63 4.72 -6.92
CA ILE A 38 12.84 3.52 -6.60
C ILE A 38 13.70 2.34 -6.11
N THR A 39 14.97 2.27 -6.52
CA THR A 39 15.91 1.19 -6.19
C THR A 39 16.91 1.55 -5.08
N THR A 40 16.94 2.82 -4.64
CA THR A 40 17.79 3.30 -3.54
C THR A 40 16.94 3.95 -2.45
N PRO A 41 16.04 3.20 -1.81
CA PRO A 41 15.22 3.72 -0.75
C PRO A 41 16.04 3.99 0.52
N ALA A 42 15.57 4.92 1.38
CA ALA A 42 16.17 5.14 2.69
C ALA A 42 16.00 3.87 3.54
N PRO A 43 17.07 3.13 3.88
CA PRO A 43 16.93 1.78 4.40
C PRO A 43 16.15 1.78 5.72
N ASN A 44 15.21 0.84 5.85
CA ASN A 44 14.47 0.51 7.08
C ASN A 44 13.62 1.62 7.72
N LYS A 45 13.37 2.74 7.02
CA LYS A 45 12.56 3.85 7.55
C LYS A 45 11.37 4.18 6.69
N PHE A 46 10.23 4.35 7.35
CA PHE A 46 9.01 4.87 6.75
C PHE A 46 9.16 6.37 6.48
N ILE A 47 8.86 6.79 5.25
CA ILE A 47 9.10 8.16 4.79
C ILE A 47 7.82 8.96 5.02
N LEU A 48 7.93 10.00 5.84
CA LEU A 48 6.84 10.91 6.13
C LEU A 48 6.80 12.06 5.12
N ASN A 49 5.64 12.68 4.99
CA ASN A 49 5.46 13.94 4.23
C ASN A 49 6.24 15.12 4.84
N GLY A 50 6.87 14.93 6.00
CA GLY A 50 7.40 16.01 6.81
C GLY A 50 6.35 16.56 7.78
N SER A 51 6.83 17.25 8.81
CA SER A 51 5.99 17.90 9.84
C SER A 51 5.21 19.12 9.32
N ASN A 52 5.51 19.60 8.12
CA ASN A 52 4.84 20.73 7.50
C ASN A 52 3.88 20.24 6.38
N PRO A 53 2.55 20.37 6.54
CA PRO A 53 1.56 20.03 5.52
C PRO A 53 1.76 20.78 4.18
N SER A 54 2.46 21.92 4.21
CA SER A 54 2.81 22.74 3.04
C SER A 54 4.06 22.23 2.29
N SER A 55 4.76 21.21 2.78
CA SER A 55 5.97 20.66 2.14
C SER A 55 5.70 20.09 0.74
N GLY A 56 4.44 19.78 0.41
CA GLY A 56 4.05 19.18 -0.86
C GLY A 56 4.58 17.76 -1.07
N VAL A 57 5.30 17.18 -0.10
CA VAL A 57 5.81 15.82 -0.19
C VAL A 57 4.63 14.87 -0.04
N ARG A 58 4.20 14.31 -1.15
CA ARG A 58 3.12 13.32 -1.25
C ARG A 58 3.64 11.97 -1.76
N ASP A 59 4.92 11.95 -2.12
CA ASP A 59 5.61 10.81 -2.71
C ASP A 59 6.94 10.58 -1.98
N TRP A 60 7.28 9.33 -1.72
CA TRP A 60 8.48 8.93 -0.99
C TRP A 60 9.77 9.01 -1.84
N ILE A 61 9.66 9.19 -3.17
CA ILE A 61 10.80 9.52 -4.05
C ILE A 61 10.54 10.78 -4.89
N ASN A 62 11.59 11.41 -5.41
CA ASN A 62 11.52 12.64 -6.21
C ASN A 62 11.34 12.44 -7.72
N ASN A 63 11.55 11.22 -8.24
CA ASN A 63 11.37 10.84 -9.64
C ASN A 63 10.13 9.91 -9.80
N ASP A 64 9.68 9.62 -11.02
CA ASP A 64 8.51 8.74 -11.27
C ASP A 64 7.14 9.30 -10.80
N SER A 65 6.86 10.56 -11.08
CA SER A 65 5.55 11.16 -10.78
C SER A 65 4.39 10.45 -11.48
N ASN A 66 4.59 9.93 -12.70
CA ASN A 66 3.58 9.15 -13.43
C ASN A 66 3.40 7.71 -12.91
N GLY A 67 4.29 7.23 -12.02
CA GLY A 67 4.21 5.89 -11.44
C GLY A 67 4.65 4.74 -12.36
N ALA A 68 5.12 5.01 -13.59
CA ALA A 68 5.45 3.97 -14.55
C ALA A 68 6.56 3.02 -14.06
N LEU A 69 7.59 3.56 -13.39
CA LEU A 69 8.67 2.75 -12.83
C LEU A 69 8.17 1.86 -11.69
N ARG A 70 7.26 2.36 -10.84
CA ARG A 70 6.66 1.57 -9.75
C ARG A 70 5.75 0.46 -10.23
N ILE A 71 4.98 0.73 -11.28
CA ILE A 71 4.14 -0.29 -11.91
C ILE A 71 5.01 -1.43 -12.43
N ALA A 72 6.12 -1.10 -13.11
CA ALA A 72 7.06 -2.12 -13.56
C ALA A 72 7.76 -2.83 -12.39
N ALA A 73 8.07 -2.11 -11.32
CA ALA A 73 8.78 -2.66 -10.17
C ALA A 73 7.96 -3.66 -9.34
N TRP A 74 6.63 -3.53 -9.32
CA TRP A 74 5.70 -4.39 -8.57
C TRP A 74 5.01 -5.49 -9.39
N LYS A 75 5.41 -5.67 -10.66
CA LYS A 75 5.06 -6.87 -11.43
C LYS A 75 5.96 -8.05 -11.03
N ASP A 76 5.51 -9.27 -11.31
CA ASP A 76 6.33 -10.47 -11.18
C ASP A 76 7.70 -10.30 -11.87
N GLY A 77 8.77 -10.56 -11.13
CA GLY A 77 10.15 -10.38 -11.57
C GLY A 77 10.63 -8.93 -11.68
N GLY A 78 9.83 -7.95 -11.23
CA GLY A 78 10.19 -6.55 -11.14
C GLY A 78 11.26 -6.26 -10.08
N VAL A 79 11.92 -5.11 -10.18
CA VAL A 79 13.04 -4.74 -9.27
C VAL A 79 12.64 -4.60 -7.80
N ASN A 80 11.36 -4.36 -7.52
CA ASN A 80 10.80 -4.29 -6.17
C ASN A 80 9.68 -5.32 -6.00
N ASP A 81 9.77 -6.45 -6.69
CA ASP A 81 8.77 -7.50 -6.55
C ASP A 81 8.73 -8.00 -5.10
N ILE A 82 7.55 -7.92 -4.52
CA ILE A 82 7.24 -8.27 -3.14
C ILE A 82 6.33 -9.50 -3.07
N CYS A 83 5.87 -9.96 -4.22
CA CYS A 83 5.02 -11.11 -4.35
C CYS A 83 5.85 -12.36 -4.64
N PRO A 84 5.36 -13.57 -4.29
CA PRO A 84 6.00 -14.81 -4.74
C PRO A 84 6.01 -14.90 -6.27
N ALA A 85 6.98 -15.62 -6.83
CA ALA A 85 7.06 -15.85 -8.28
C ALA A 85 5.74 -16.40 -8.84
N GLY A 86 5.29 -15.84 -9.97
CA GLY A 86 3.97 -16.12 -10.55
C GLY A 86 2.83 -15.30 -9.95
N PHE A 87 3.12 -14.33 -9.08
CA PHE A 87 2.13 -13.42 -8.51
C PHE A 87 2.59 -11.96 -8.63
N SER A 88 1.63 -11.06 -8.81
CA SER A 88 1.87 -9.62 -8.85
C SER A 88 1.03 -8.87 -7.82
N VAL A 89 1.40 -7.61 -7.55
CA VAL A 89 0.51 -6.66 -6.88
C VAL A 89 -0.70 -6.40 -7.80
N PRO A 90 -1.94 -6.54 -7.31
CA PRO A 90 -3.14 -6.51 -8.11
C PRO A 90 -3.38 -5.12 -8.67
N ASN A 91 -3.87 -5.04 -9.89
CA ASN A 91 -4.38 -3.83 -10.48
C ASN A 91 -5.79 -3.49 -9.96
N LYS A 92 -6.29 -2.31 -10.35
CA LYS A 92 -7.61 -1.84 -9.94
C LYS A 92 -8.74 -2.82 -10.30
N GLY A 93 -8.76 -3.31 -11.54
CA GLY A 93 -9.81 -4.21 -12.03
C GLY A 93 -9.81 -5.56 -11.33
N GLU A 94 -8.62 -6.08 -11.00
CA GLU A 94 -8.47 -7.31 -10.22
C GLU A 94 -9.05 -7.16 -8.81
N LEU A 95 -8.80 -6.03 -8.14
CA LEU A 95 -9.40 -5.75 -6.83
C LEU A 95 -10.92 -5.54 -6.88
N GLU A 96 -11.43 -4.91 -7.94
CA GLU A 96 -12.88 -4.73 -8.15
C GLU A 96 -13.59 -6.07 -8.42
N ALA A 97 -12.91 -7.02 -9.06
CA ALA A 97 -13.43 -8.36 -9.35
C ALA A 97 -13.61 -9.24 -8.11
N GLU A 98 -13.01 -8.90 -6.96
CA GLU A 98 -13.17 -9.65 -5.70
C GLU A 98 -14.57 -9.50 -5.08
N THR A 99 -15.43 -8.59 -5.59
CA THR A 99 -16.84 -8.41 -5.18
C THR A 99 -17.08 -8.25 -3.67
N LEU A 100 -16.15 -7.62 -2.97
CA LEU A 100 -16.24 -7.37 -1.53
C LEU A 100 -17.18 -6.20 -1.23
N THR A 101 -17.93 -6.25 -0.13
CA THR A 101 -18.91 -5.19 0.20
C THR A 101 -18.60 -4.46 1.51
N ASN A 102 -18.00 -5.13 2.49
CA ASN A 102 -17.63 -4.58 3.79
C ASN A 102 -16.59 -5.47 4.49
N THR A 103 -16.05 -5.02 5.62
CA THR A 103 -15.00 -5.78 6.35
C THR A 103 -15.46 -7.14 6.85
N ALA A 104 -16.75 -7.31 7.18
CA ALA A 104 -17.29 -8.60 7.61
C ALA A 104 -17.30 -9.62 6.46
N THR A 105 -17.75 -9.21 5.26
CA THR A 105 -17.75 -10.06 4.06
C THR A 105 -16.34 -10.30 3.53
N ALA A 106 -15.45 -9.32 3.62
CA ALA A 106 -14.04 -9.46 3.25
C ALA A 106 -13.30 -10.48 4.13
N PHE A 107 -13.63 -10.54 5.43
CA PHE A 107 -13.06 -11.53 6.33
C PHE A 107 -13.75 -12.90 6.27
N SER A 108 -15.05 -12.95 5.99
CA SER A 108 -15.76 -14.23 5.89
C SER A 108 -15.48 -14.96 4.57
N SER A 109 -15.11 -14.26 3.50
CA SER A 109 -14.75 -14.83 2.19
C SER A 109 -13.51 -15.73 2.25
N PHE A 110 -13.17 -16.35 1.11
CA PHE A 110 -11.95 -17.13 0.96
C PHE A 110 -10.68 -16.28 1.15
N LEU A 111 -10.78 -14.96 0.94
CA LEU A 111 -9.65 -14.06 1.05
C LEU A 111 -9.19 -13.82 2.49
N LYS A 112 -10.09 -13.98 3.48
CA LYS A 112 -9.83 -13.72 4.91
C LYS A 112 -9.16 -12.37 5.18
N LEU A 113 -9.57 -11.31 4.46
CA LEU A 113 -8.92 -10.01 4.55
C LEU A 113 -9.18 -9.37 5.93
N PRO A 114 -8.14 -9.07 6.72
CA PRO A 114 -8.30 -8.36 7.97
C PRO A 114 -8.46 -6.85 7.73
N ALA A 115 -9.09 -6.19 8.70
CA ALA A 115 -9.15 -4.74 8.80
C ALA A 115 -7.82 -4.16 9.33
N ALA A 116 -6.74 -4.41 8.59
CA ALA A 116 -5.36 -4.15 8.99
C ALA A 116 -4.98 -2.66 9.14
N GLY A 117 -5.87 -1.77 8.70
CA GLY A 117 -5.66 -0.33 8.73
C GLY A 117 -4.55 0.11 7.78
N SER A 118 -3.93 1.24 8.12
CA SER A 118 -2.88 1.88 7.32
C SER A 118 -1.88 2.59 8.21
N ARG A 119 -0.74 3.02 7.65
CA ARG A 119 0.23 3.85 8.36
C ARG A 119 0.15 5.29 7.87
N ASN A 120 -0.03 6.21 8.80
CA ASN A 120 -0.20 7.62 8.55
C ASN A 120 1.07 8.23 7.95
N GLN A 121 0.93 8.88 6.81
CA GLN A 121 2.03 9.52 6.10
C GLN A 121 2.62 10.75 6.81
N SER A 122 1.87 11.39 7.71
CA SER A 122 2.29 12.65 8.34
C SER A 122 3.06 12.42 9.64
N ASN A 123 2.70 11.39 10.41
CA ASN A 123 3.28 11.14 11.73
C ASN A 123 3.72 9.68 11.95
N GLY A 124 3.46 8.77 11.00
CA GLY A 124 3.85 7.36 11.10
C GLY A 124 2.97 6.53 12.02
N ASN A 125 1.88 7.09 12.58
CA ASN A 125 0.96 6.35 13.44
C ASN A 125 0.20 5.28 12.64
N LEU A 126 -0.14 4.18 13.31
CA LEU A 126 -1.03 3.16 12.75
C LEU A 126 -2.47 3.66 12.88
N ASN A 127 -3.16 3.84 11.75
CA ASN A 127 -4.53 4.34 11.67
C ASN A 127 -5.53 3.20 11.48
N ASP A 128 -6.73 3.39 12.05
CA ASP A 128 -7.99 2.67 11.85
C ASP A 128 -7.86 1.18 11.51
N ARG A 129 -7.66 0.39 12.56
CA ARG A 129 -7.76 -1.09 12.58
C ARG A 129 -9.21 -1.61 12.40
N SER A 130 -10.02 -0.85 11.66
CA SER A 130 -11.43 -1.11 11.32
C SER A 130 -11.68 -1.03 9.83
N VAL A 131 -10.62 -0.79 9.04
CA VAL A 131 -10.65 -0.66 7.58
C VAL A 131 -9.61 -1.60 6.98
N ALA A 132 -9.96 -2.29 5.89
CA ALA A 132 -8.96 -2.94 5.04
C ALA A 132 -8.48 -1.92 3.99
N PHE A 133 -7.15 -1.81 3.87
CA PHE A 133 -6.48 -0.95 2.90
C PHE A 133 -5.58 -1.86 2.05
N LEU A 134 -5.89 -1.99 0.77
CA LEU A 134 -5.08 -2.76 -0.18
C LEU A 134 -4.62 -1.86 -1.32
N TRP A 135 -3.30 -1.72 -1.50
CA TRP A 135 -2.77 -0.99 -2.64
C TRP A 135 -3.15 -1.67 -3.96
N ALA A 136 -3.48 -0.85 -4.97
CA ALA A 136 -3.62 -1.28 -6.34
C ALA A 136 -2.40 -0.83 -7.15
N ARG A 137 -1.91 -1.69 -8.04
CA ARG A 137 -1.00 -1.34 -9.12
C ARG A 137 -1.81 -0.55 -10.17
N ALA A 138 -1.87 0.76 -10.01
CA ALA A 138 -2.55 1.66 -10.94
C ALA A 138 -1.87 1.69 -12.32
N GLY A 139 -2.54 2.22 -13.35
CA GLY A 139 -1.90 2.60 -14.62
C GLY A 139 -1.12 3.91 -14.52
N ALA A 140 -0.25 4.20 -15.49
CA ALA A 140 0.65 5.37 -15.47
C ALA A 140 -0.04 6.74 -15.66
N ASP A 141 -1.38 6.78 -15.68
CA ASP A 141 -2.17 7.95 -16.03
C ASP A 141 -2.48 8.87 -14.82
N ASN A 142 -2.10 8.45 -13.62
CA ASN A 142 -2.26 9.26 -12.41
C ASN A 142 -1.16 10.36 -12.36
N LYS A 143 -1.51 11.55 -12.85
CA LYS A 143 -0.66 12.75 -12.81
C LYS A 143 -0.45 13.33 -11.40
N SER A 144 -1.09 12.77 -10.37
CA SER A 144 -0.90 13.14 -8.97
C SER A 144 0.07 12.19 -8.28
N ALA A 145 0.75 12.69 -7.23
CA ALA A 145 1.56 11.89 -6.30
C ALA A 145 0.72 10.94 -5.43
N ASP A 146 -0.43 10.52 -5.94
CA ASP A 146 -1.40 9.65 -5.31
C ASP A 146 -1.50 8.35 -6.12
N SER A 147 -2.02 7.30 -5.50
CA SER A 147 -2.21 6.00 -6.14
C SER A 147 -3.46 5.33 -5.62
N ASP A 148 -3.98 4.42 -6.44
CA ASP A 148 -5.25 3.76 -6.18
C ASP A 148 -5.10 2.69 -5.10
N TYR A 149 -6.11 2.56 -4.27
CA TYR A 149 -6.21 1.51 -3.27
C TYR A 149 -7.67 1.11 -3.08
N LEU A 150 -7.89 -0.16 -2.74
CA LEU A 150 -9.17 -0.65 -2.27
C LEU A 150 -9.33 -0.33 -0.78
N ARG A 151 -10.36 0.46 -0.47
CA ARG A 151 -10.79 0.76 0.90
C ARG A 151 -12.04 -0.05 1.21
N ILE A 152 -11.99 -0.86 2.26
CA ILE A 152 -13.14 -1.61 2.76
C ILE A 152 -13.39 -1.22 4.21
N ASP A 153 -14.55 -0.65 4.51
CA ASP A 153 -15.00 -0.36 5.87
C ASP A 153 -16.22 -1.21 6.27
N GLY A 154 -16.83 -0.92 7.41
CA GLY A 154 -17.99 -1.67 7.89
C GLY A 154 -19.22 -1.60 6.98
N ASN A 155 -19.27 -0.65 6.04
CA ASN A 155 -20.47 -0.35 5.25
C ASN A 155 -20.25 -0.40 3.75
N SER A 156 -19.00 -0.35 3.28
CA SER A 156 -18.69 -0.16 1.87
C SER A 156 -17.31 -0.70 1.47
N SER A 157 -17.17 -0.93 0.17
CA SER A 157 -15.94 -1.31 -0.52
C SER A 157 -15.83 -0.48 -1.78
N ARG A 158 -14.71 0.25 -1.95
CA ARG A 158 -14.52 1.14 -3.10
C ARG A 158 -13.05 1.42 -3.36
N ILE A 159 -12.74 1.71 -4.61
CA ILE A 159 -11.43 2.23 -5.01
C ILE A 159 -11.39 3.73 -4.71
N GLU A 160 -10.33 4.15 -4.02
CA GLU A 160 -10.01 5.55 -3.76
C GLU A 160 -8.55 5.82 -4.16
N ASN A 161 -8.13 7.08 -4.11
CA ASN A 161 -6.74 7.47 -4.27
C ASN A 161 -6.20 8.12 -3.00
N ILE A 162 -4.91 7.91 -2.73
CA ILE A 162 -4.22 8.57 -1.63
C ILE A 162 -2.72 8.71 -1.93
N VAL A 163 -2.08 9.65 -1.24
CA VAL A 163 -0.63 9.93 -1.34
C VAL A 163 0.21 8.65 -1.20
N ARG A 164 1.23 8.52 -2.05
CA ARG A 164 2.10 7.31 -2.13
C ARG A 164 2.98 7.07 -0.90
N THR A 165 3.11 8.07 -0.04
CA THR A 165 3.77 7.99 1.28
C THR A 165 2.89 7.34 2.37
N ARG A 166 1.60 7.10 2.10
CA ARG A 166 0.76 6.30 3.00
C ARG A 166 1.31 4.88 3.07
N GLY A 167 1.23 4.24 4.25
CA GLY A 167 1.51 2.81 4.38
C GLY A 167 0.22 2.02 4.20
N GLY A 168 0.20 1.05 3.29
CA GLY A 168 -0.96 0.23 2.96
C GLY A 168 -0.60 -1.24 2.85
N SER A 169 -1.58 -2.11 3.10
CA SER A 169 -1.35 -3.55 2.95
C SER A 169 -1.34 -3.92 1.47
N ILE A 170 -0.74 -5.07 1.17
CA ILE A 170 -0.68 -5.62 -0.17
C ILE A 170 -1.21 -7.06 -0.13
N ARG A 171 -2.00 -7.39 -1.14
CA ARG A 171 -2.41 -8.74 -1.48
C ARG A 171 -1.67 -9.08 -2.77
N CYS A 172 -1.16 -10.29 -2.92
CA CYS A 172 -0.65 -10.77 -4.20
C CYS A 172 -1.73 -11.58 -4.91
N ILE A 173 -1.86 -11.40 -6.22
CA ILE A 173 -2.77 -12.16 -7.08
C ILE A 173 -1.95 -12.95 -8.09
N GLU A 174 -2.37 -14.18 -8.41
CA GLU A 174 -1.70 -15.04 -9.39
C GLU A 174 -1.79 -14.40 -10.78
N ASP A 175 -0.67 -14.38 -11.50
CA ASP A 175 -0.63 -13.91 -12.87
C ASP A 175 -1.28 -14.98 -13.78
N LEU A 176 -2.27 -14.56 -14.58
CA LEU A 176 -2.98 -15.44 -15.53
C LEU A 176 -2.17 -15.74 -16.80
#